data_AF-A0A9D6G646-F1
#
_entry.id   AF-A0A9D6G646-F1
#
_cell.length_a   1.000
_cell.length_b   1.000
_cell.length_c   1.000
_cell.angle_alpha   90.00
_cell.angle_beta   90.00
_cell.angle_gamma   90.00
#
_symmetry.space_group_name_H-M   'P 1'
#
loop_
_entity.id
_entity.type
_entity.pdbx_description
1 polymer ?
#
loop_
_entity_poly.entity_id
_entity_poly.type
_entity_poly.pdbx_seq_one_letter_code
_entity_poly.pdbx_strand_id
1 'polypeptide(L)'
;MVAMMGISLVVAAEVWQTAQKRDKEEELLFVGDQFRRALALHYQDTSAYPRSLEDLLRDPGFPGVRRHLRKLYRDPVTGSAQWGLVKSVGEAIVGVHSLSDAQPFKKAGFSAADQGFEGKTKYSEWVFSPTNVQGAPGANAPAASAPSAAAPRQPGTTQSRVRR
;
A
#
# COMPACT_ATOMS: atom_id res chain seq x y z
N MET A 1 -7.17 22.67 53.68
CA MET A 1 -7.60 22.02 52.42
C MET A 1 -6.39 21.90 51.54
N VAL A 2 -5.92 20.68 51.28
CA VAL A 2 -4.94 20.41 50.22
C VAL A 2 -5.64 19.46 49.28
N ALA A 3 -6.34 20.02 48.31
CA ALA A 3 -6.98 19.27 47.25
C ALA A 3 -6.74 20.04 45.96
N MET A 4 -6.40 19.29 44.91
CA MET A 4 -6.30 19.73 43.51
C MET A 4 -4.99 20.42 43.10
N MET A 5 -3.87 19.69 43.11
CA MET A 5 -2.84 19.84 42.08
C MET A 5 -2.28 18.46 41.75
N GLY A 6 -2.80 17.81 40.69
CA GLY A 6 -2.31 16.46 40.35
C GLY A 6 -2.83 15.83 39.05
N ILE A 7 -3.43 16.57 38.11
CA ILE A 7 -4.03 15.95 36.90
C ILE A 7 -3.45 16.49 35.57
N SER A 8 -2.55 17.48 35.57
CA SER A 8 -2.11 18.12 34.32
C SER A 8 -1.03 17.38 33.50
N LEU A 9 -0.33 16.38 34.03
CA LEU A 9 0.78 15.71 33.31
C LEU A 9 0.38 14.54 32.40
N VAL A 10 -0.84 14.01 32.48
CA VAL A 10 -1.19 12.77 31.76
C VAL A 10 -1.40 12.98 30.26
N VAL A 11 -1.89 14.17 29.84
CA VAL A 11 -2.27 14.43 28.44
C VAL A 11 -1.07 14.50 27.48
N ALA A 12 0.14 14.78 27.96
CA ALA A 12 1.32 14.92 27.10
C ALA A 12 1.86 13.57 26.57
N ALA A 13 1.64 12.46 27.29
CA ALA A 13 2.21 11.16 26.92
C ALA A 13 1.50 10.50 25.70
N GLU A 14 0.18 10.68 25.57
CA GLU A 14 -0.61 10.05 24.51
C GLU A 14 -0.31 10.64 23.11
N VAL A 15 0.04 11.93 23.06
CA VAL A 15 0.40 12.63 21.82
C VAL A 15 1.70 12.05 21.22
N TRP A 16 2.67 11.72 22.07
CA TRP A 16 3.95 11.14 21.63
C TRP A 16 3.82 9.73 21.06
N GLN A 17 2.99 8.88 21.68
CA GLN A 17 2.75 7.53 21.16
C GLN A 17 2.04 7.55 19.80
N THR A 18 1.10 8.49 19.63
CA THR A 18 0.38 8.68 18.37
C THR A 18 1.31 9.20 17.27
N ALA A 19 2.20 10.14 17.58
CA ALA A 19 3.21 10.64 16.65
C ALA A 19 4.12 9.51 16.16
N GLN A 20 4.70 8.74 17.08
CA GLN A 20 5.57 7.60 16.75
C GLN A 20 4.88 6.53 15.90
N LYS A 21 3.58 6.31 16.11
CA LYS A 21 2.81 5.39 15.28
C LYS A 21 2.69 5.88 13.84
N ARG A 22 2.49 7.19 13.64
CA ARG A 22 2.47 7.80 12.29
C ARG A 22 3.83 7.73 11.62
N ASP A 23 4.90 8.05 12.34
CA ASP A 23 6.27 7.96 11.80
C ASP A 23 6.57 6.54 11.28
N LYS A 24 6.23 5.51 12.07
CA LYS A 24 6.39 4.10 11.68
C LYS A 24 5.54 3.71 10.47
N GLU A 25 4.33 4.25 10.36
CA GLU A 25 3.45 3.99 9.22
C GLU A 25 3.98 4.63 7.93
N GLU A 26 4.47 5.87 8.01
CA GLU A 26 5.12 6.52 6.87
C GLU A 26 6.38 5.77 6.44
N GLU A 27 7.18 5.30 7.40
CA GLU A 27 8.33 4.45 7.13
C GLU A 27 7.90 3.11 6.49
N LEU A 28 6.79 2.52 6.93
CA LEU A 28 6.25 1.29 6.33
C LEU A 28 5.88 1.48 4.86
N LEU A 29 5.20 2.59 4.53
CA LEU A 29 4.85 2.93 3.15
C LEU A 29 6.09 3.18 2.31
N PHE A 30 7.09 3.89 2.86
CA PHE A 30 8.36 4.13 2.18
C PHE A 30 9.10 2.83 1.89
N VAL A 31 9.23 1.95 2.89
CA VAL A 31 9.87 0.64 2.73
C VAL A 31 9.11 -0.22 1.71
N GLY A 32 7.77 -0.15 1.73
CA GLY A 32 6.90 -0.79 0.75
C GLY A 32 7.18 -0.34 -0.69
N ASP A 33 7.32 0.97 -0.95
CA ASP A 33 7.70 1.49 -2.29
C ASP A 33 9.05 0.94 -2.74
N GLN A 34 10.02 0.88 -1.83
CA GLN A 34 11.35 0.35 -2.12
C GLN A 34 11.29 -1.13 -2.55
N PHE A 35 10.47 -1.94 -1.88
CA PHE A 35 10.26 -3.33 -2.29
C PHE A 35 9.60 -3.40 -3.67
N ARG A 36 8.51 -2.65 -3.91
CA ARG A 36 7.82 -2.65 -5.21
C ARG A 36 8.77 -2.29 -6.35
N ARG A 37 9.58 -1.25 -6.15
CA ARG A 37 10.59 -0.82 -7.11
C ARG A 37 11.62 -1.92 -7.35
N ALA A 38 12.09 -2.58 -6.29
CA ALA A 38 13.06 -3.67 -6.43
C ALA A 38 12.47 -4.86 -7.20
N LEU A 39 11.23 -5.27 -6.90
CA LEU A 39 10.54 -6.32 -7.68
C LEU A 39 10.33 -5.91 -9.14
N ALA A 40 9.94 -4.64 -9.39
CA ALA A 40 9.75 -4.13 -10.75
C ALA A 40 11.06 -4.16 -11.56
N LEU A 41 12.17 -3.74 -10.95
CA LEU A 41 13.47 -3.72 -11.61
C LEU A 41 14.00 -5.14 -11.87
N HIS A 42 13.83 -6.07 -10.92
CA HIS A 42 14.20 -7.47 -11.13
C HIS A 42 13.41 -8.11 -12.28
N TYR A 43 12.11 -7.81 -12.36
CA TYR A 43 11.29 -8.25 -13.48
C TYR A 43 11.74 -7.62 -14.81
N GLN A 44 12.16 -6.37 -14.83
CA GLN A 44 12.70 -5.73 -16.04
C GLN A 44 14.01 -6.34 -16.51
N ASP A 45 14.87 -6.79 -15.59
CA ASP A 45 16.19 -7.35 -15.90
C ASP A 45 16.10 -8.83 -16.34
N THR A 46 15.42 -9.66 -15.54
CA THR A 46 15.39 -11.12 -15.71
C THR A 46 14.09 -11.62 -16.33
N SER A 47 13.08 -10.76 -16.55
CA SER A 47 11.72 -11.14 -17.00
C SER A 47 11.03 -12.18 -16.09
N ALA A 48 11.52 -12.33 -14.87
CA ALA A 48 11.01 -13.25 -13.86
C ALA A 48 10.92 -12.55 -12.50
N TYR A 49 10.10 -13.08 -11.60
CA TYR A 49 10.03 -12.60 -10.20
C TYR A 49 10.96 -13.43 -9.31
N PRO A 50 11.55 -12.83 -8.27
CA PRO A 50 12.50 -13.52 -7.40
C PRO A 50 11.80 -14.58 -6.54
N ARG A 51 12.49 -15.68 -6.22
CA ARG A 51 11.96 -16.75 -5.34
C ARG A 51 12.12 -16.46 -3.85
N SER A 52 13.04 -15.56 -3.50
CA SER A 52 13.39 -15.23 -2.10
C SER A 52 13.72 -13.75 -1.98
N LEU A 53 13.47 -13.15 -0.81
CA LEU A 53 13.88 -11.74 -0.56
C LEU A 53 15.40 -11.56 -0.64
N GLU A 54 16.16 -12.61 -0.35
CA GLU A 54 17.62 -12.62 -0.47
C GLU A 54 18.09 -12.43 -1.91
N ASP A 55 17.28 -12.85 -2.88
CA ASP A 55 17.54 -12.67 -4.32
C ASP A 55 17.39 -11.20 -4.73
N LEU A 56 16.51 -10.44 -4.06
CA LEU A 56 16.44 -8.98 -4.20
C LEU A 56 17.66 -8.25 -3.57
N LEU A 57 18.39 -8.92 -2.67
CA LEU A 57 19.58 -8.37 -2.02
C LEU A 57 20.86 -8.60 -2.82
N ARG A 58 20.92 -9.65 -3.63
CA ARG A 58 22.14 -10.07 -4.32
C ARG A 58 21.91 -9.99 -5.83
N ASP A 59 22.61 -9.08 -6.48
CA ASP A 59 22.77 -9.06 -7.93
C ASP A 59 24.07 -9.82 -8.27
N PRO A 60 24.02 -11.13 -8.60
CA PRO A 60 25.21 -11.90 -8.93
C PRO A 60 25.77 -11.61 -10.34
N GLY A 61 25.17 -10.69 -11.11
CA GLY A 61 25.41 -10.63 -12.57
C GLY A 61 26.16 -9.42 -13.12
N PHE A 62 26.21 -8.26 -12.42
CA PHE A 62 26.69 -7.02 -13.05
C PHE A 62 27.97 -6.42 -12.43
N PRO A 63 29.03 -6.13 -13.23
CA PRO A 63 30.20 -5.36 -12.82
C PRO A 63 29.92 -3.84 -12.77
N GLY A 64 28.75 -3.48 -12.24
CA GLY A 64 28.28 -2.11 -12.07
C GLY A 64 27.16 -2.13 -11.02
N VAL A 65 27.43 -1.56 -9.85
CA VAL A 65 26.57 -1.66 -8.65
C VAL A 65 25.18 -1.04 -8.90
N ARG A 66 24.24 -1.82 -9.44
CA ARG A 66 22.81 -1.47 -9.52
C ARG A 66 22.12 -1.98 -8.26
N ARG A 67 22.14 -1.17 -7.20
CA ARG A 67 21.49 -1.49 -5.93
C ARG A 67 19.97 -1.33 -6.07
N HIS A 68 19.27 -2.42 -6.35
CA HIS A 68 17.80 -2.49 -6.34
C HIS A 68 17.22 -2.17 -4.95
N LEU A 69 17.92 -2.58 -3.88
CA LEU A 69 17.63 -2.22 -2.49
C LEU A 69 18.94 -1.80 -1.78
N ARG A 70 18.94 -0.70 -1.01
CA ARG A 70 20.15 -0.23 -0.29
C ARG A 70 20.50 -1.12 0.91
N LYS A 71 19.50 -1.72 1.55
CA LYS A 71 19.59 -2.60 2.72
C LYS A 71 18.28 -3.38 2.86
N LEU A 72 18.31 -4.54 3.51
CA LEU A 72 17.08 -5.20 3.94
C LEU A 72 16.46 -4.37 5.08
N TYR A 73 15.31 -3.77 4.81
CA TYR A 73 14.59 -3.00 5.81
C TYR A 73 13.90 -3.94 6.79
N ARG A 74 13.96 -3.58 8.08
CA ARG A 74 13.13 -4.20 9.10
C ARG A 74 11.74 -3.57 9.03
N ASP A 75 10.73 -4.35 9.32
CA ASP A 75 9.38 -3.85 9.48
C ASP A 75 9.36 -2.84 10.64
N PRO A 76 9.04 -1.55 10.41
CA PRO A 76 9.06 -0.52 11.45
C PRO A 76 7.94 -0.71 12.50
N VAL A 77 6.91 -1.49 12.17
CA VAL A 77 5.79 -1.80 13.06
C VAL A 77 6.14 -2.96 14.00
N THR A 78 6.67 -4.06 13.46
CA THR A 78 7.04 -5.25 14.26
C THR A 78 8.47 -5.24 14.79
N GLY A 79 9.34 -4.38 14.24
CA GLY A 79 10.78 -4.35 14.50
C GLY A 79 11.54 -5.55 13.92
N SER A 80 10.87 -6.45 13.20
CA SER A 80 11.43 -7.70 12.70
C SER A 80 11.92 -7.56 11.26
N ALA A 81 12.97 -8.31 10.89
CA ALA A 81 13.40 -8.41 9.48
C ALA A 81 12.51 -9.36 8.65
N GLN A 82 11.48 -9.95 9.28
CA GLN A 82 10.58 -10.91 8.66
C GLN A 82 9.38 -10.20 8.03
N TRP A 83 9.17 -10.49 6.75
CA TRP A 83 8.05 -9.96 5.97
C TRP A 83 7.17 -11.11 5.50
N GLY A 84 5.87 -10.85 5.36
CA GLY A 84 4.94 -11.74 4.68
C GLY A 84 5.18 -11.68 3.18
N LEU A 85 5.22 -12.84 2.52
CA LEU A 85 5.51 -12.96 1.09
C LEU A 85 4.27 -13.43 0.35
N VAL A 86 3.89 -12.69 -0.68
CA VAL A 86 2.82 -13.08 -1.60
C VAL A 86 3.47 -13.79 -2.78
N LYS A 87 3.30 -15.11 -2.84
CA LYS A 87 3.81 -15.98 -3.90
C LYS A 87 2.75 -16.17 -4.99
N SER A 88 3.18 -16.17 -6.26
CA SER A 88 2.34 -16.51 -7.41
C SER A 88 2.47 -17.99 -7.80
N VAL A 89 1.78 -18.40 -8.86
CA VAL A 89 1.83 -19.73 -9.46
C VAL A 89 3.27 -19.99 -9.95
N GLY A 90 4.05 -20.74 -9.15
CA GLY A 90 5.48 -20.98 -9.39
C GLY A 90 6.42 -20.50 -8.29
N GLU A 91 5.91 -20.19 -7.10
CA GLU A 91 6.68 -19.74 -5.92
C GLU A 91 7.41 -18.39 -6.07
N ALA A 92 7.17 -17.68 -7.15
CA ALA A 92 7.76 -16.38 -7.37
C ALA A 92 7.08 -15.32 -6.50
N ILE A 93 7.85 -14.49 -5.82
CA ILE A 93 7.35 -13.45 -4.93
C ILE A 93 6.88 -12.27 -5.78
N VAL A 94 5.57 -12.06 -5.81
CA VAL A 94 4.93 -10.95 -6.52
C VAL A 94 4.64 -9.77 -5.61
N GLY A 95 4.61 -9.97 -4.30
CA GLY A 95 4.41 -8.89 -3.35
C GLY A 95 4.89 -9.22 -1.94
N VAL A 96 4.94 -8.19 -1.10
CA VAL A 96 5.33 -8.29 0.30
C VAL A 96 4.32 -7.56 1.19
N HIS A 97 4.11 -8.02 2.41
CA HIS A 97 3.25 -7.34 3.39
C HIS A 97 3.86 -7.44 4.79
N SER A 98 3.44 -6.55 5.69
CA SER A 98 3.84 -6.63 7.11
C SER A 98 3.16 -7.82 7.78
N LEU A 99 3.80 -8.39 8.82
CA LEU A 99 3.18 -9.43 9.65
C LEU A 99 2.37 -8.86 10.82
N SER A 100 2.27 -7.53 10.94
CA SER A 100 1.54 -6.90 12.03
C SER A 100 0.03 -6.90 11.81
N ASP A 101 -0.72 -7.37 12.81
CA ASP A 101 -2.17 -7.17 12.90
C ASP A 101 -2.57 -5.80 13.48
N ALA A 102 -1.60 -4.91 13.71
CA ALA A 102 -1.90 -3.58 14.24
C ALA A 102 -2.73 -2.76 13.25
N GLN A 103 -3.63 -1.94 13.79
CA GLN A 103 -4.52 -1.12 12.97
C GLN A 103 -3.78 0.10 12.40
N PRO A 104 -3.89 0.36 11.08
CA PRO A 104 -3.32 1.55 10.48
C PRO A 104 -4.00 2.82 10.98
N PHE A 105 -3.21 3.87 11.11
CA PHE A 105 -3.70 5.21 11.40
C PHE A 105 -4.28 5.85 10.13
N LYS A 106 -3.60 5.70 8.98
CA LYS A 106 -4.07 6.21 7.70
C LYS A 106 -5.13 5.29 7.09
N LYS A 107 -6.30 5.86 6.82
CA LYS A 107 -7.46 5.15 6.24
C LYS A 107 -7.82 5.61 4.83
N ALA A 108 -7.35 6.79 4.43
CA ALA A 108 -7.67 7.44 3.16
C ALA A 108 -6.53 8.36 2.71
N GLY A 109 -6.55 8.80 1.45
CA GLY A 109 -5.56 9.71 0.89
C GLY A 109 -4.23 9.00 0.58
N PHE A 110 -4.35 7.75 0.15
CA PHE A 110 -3.23 6.98 -0.36
C PHE A 110 -2.85 7.42 -1.77
N SER A 111 -1.61 7.14 -2.17
CA SER A 111 -1.16 7.37 -3.54
C SER A 111 -1.92 6.44 -4.51
N ALA A 112 -1.90 6.73 -5.81
CA ALA A 112 -2.47 5.85 -6.84
C ALA A 112 -1.94 4.40 -6.73
N ALA A 113 -0.71 4.26 -6.27
CA ALA A 113 -0.04 2.98 -6.11
C ALA A 113 -0.53 2.20 -4.88
N ASP A 114 -1.17 2.86 -3.92
CA ASP A 114 -1.54 2.33 -2.59
C ASP A 114 -3.05 2.41 -2.33
N GLN A 115 -3.87 2.75 -3.32
CA GLN A 115 -5.33 2.87 -3.15
C GLN A 115 -5.98 1.57 -2.65
N GLY A 116 -5.37 0.41 -2.92
CA GLY A 116 -5.82 -0.89 -2.41
C GLY A 116 -5.76 -1.02 -0.87
N PHE A 117 -5.13 -0.08 -0.18
CA PHE A 117 -5.02 -0.04 1.28
C PHE A 117 -6.15 0.75 1.94
N GLU A 118 -6.94 1.50 1.16
CA GLU A 118 -8.07 2.27 1.69
C GLU A 118 -9.12 1.34 2.32
N GLY A 119 -9.53 1.67 3.55
CA GLY A 119 -10.48 0.87 4.33
C GLY A 119 -9.90 -0.41 4.95
N LYS A 120 -8.62 -0.73 4.75
CA LYS A 120 -7.98 -1.87 5.42
C LYS A 120 -7.82 -1.62 6.92
N THR A 121 -7.99 -2.68 7.71
CA THR A 121 -8.00 -2.58 9.17
C THR A 121 -6.72 -3.06 9.81
N LYS A 122 -5.82 -3.69 9.04
CA LYS A 122 -4.54 -4.22 9.52
C LYS A 122 -3.41 -3.96 8.54
N TYR A 123 -2.19 -3.80 9.04
CA TYR A 123 -1.00 -3.70 8.19
C TYR A 123 -0.69 -5.00 7.43
N SER A 124 -1.14 -6.15 7.94
CA SER A 124 -1.04 -7.43 7.22
C SER A 124 -1.85 -7.50 5.93
N GLU A 125 -2.83 -6.61 5.76
CA GLU A 125 -3.62 -6.50 4.53
C GLU A 125 -2.97 -5.57 3.49
N TRP A 126 -1.89 -4.87 3.84
CA TRP A 126 -1.20 -3.94 2.95
C TRP A 126 -0.16 -4.71 2.13
N VAL A 127 -0.57 -5.14 0.93
CA VAL A 127 0.27 -5.88 0.00
C VAL A 127 0.96 -4.93 -0.96
N PHE A 128 2.28 -4.81 -0.82
CA PHE A 128 3.14 -4.04 -1.70
C PHE A 128 3.58 -4.90 -2.89
N SER A 129 2.97 -4.66 -4.05
CA SER A 129 3.28 -5.36 -5.31
C SER A 129 3.46 -4.35 -6.46
N PRO A 130 4.40 -4.58 -7.41
CA PRO A 130 4.56 -3.73 -8.59
C PRO A 130 3.41 -3.89 -9.58
N THR A 131 2.88 -5.10 -9.74
CA THR A 131 1.61 -5.33 -10.43
C THR A 131 0.51 -5.14 -9.40
N ASN A 132 -0.47 -4.31 -9.69
CA ASN A 132 -1.59 -4.13 -8.79
C ASN A 132 -2.40 -5.45 -8.74
N VAL A 133 -2.01 -6.36 -7.84
CA VAL A 133 -2.68 -7.66 -7.61
C VAL A 133 -3.96 -7.49 -6.79
N GLN A 134 -4.53 -6.27 -6.73
CA GLN A 134 -5.80 -6.02 -6.09
C GLN A 134 -6.92 -6.68 -6.89
N GLY A 135 -7.12 -7.96 -6.57
CA GLY A 135 -8.03 -8.85 -7.27
C GLY A 135 -7.90 -10.29 -6.76
N ALA A 136 -7.82 -10.48 -5.44
CA ALA A 136 -8.13 -11.78 -4.83
C ALA A 136 -9.13 -11.58 -3.68
N PRO A 137 -10.30 -12.23 -3.71
CA PRO A 137 -11.48 -11.86 -2.94
C PRO A 137 -11.50 -12.59 -1.60
N GLY A 138 -11.60 -11.83 -0.52
CA GLY A 138 -11.68 -12.39 0.83
C GLY A 138 -12.12 -11.39 1.88
N ALA A 139 -12.93 -10.39 1.52
CA ALA A 139 -13.69 -9.61 2.49
C ALA A 139 -14.89 -8.96 1.79
N ASN A 140 -16.06 -9.40 2.23
CA ASN A 140 -17.38 -8.91 1.91
C ASN A 140 -17.47 -7.37 1.88
N ALA A 141 -17.74 -6.80 0.71
CA ALA A 141 -18.41 -5.50 0.57
C ALA A 141 -19.28 -5.59 -0.69
N PRO A 142 -20.60 -5.30 -0.62
CA PRO A 142 -21.43 -5.30 -1.81
C PRO A 142 -20.92 -4.22 -2.75
N ALA A 143 -20.51 -4.66 -3.94
CA ALA A 143 -20.23 -3.82 -5.08
C ALA A 143 -21.47 -2.97 -5.39
N ALA A 144 -21.47 -1.72 -4.94
CA ALA A 144 -22.26 -0.67 -5.58
C ALA A 144 -21.54 -0.29 -6.88
N SER A 145 -21.56 -1.23 -7.83
CA SER A 145 -21.35 -0.93 -9.24
C SER A 145 -22.52 -0.04 -9.65
N ALA A 146 -22.33 1.28 -9.59
CA ALA A 146 -23.26 2.18 -10.25
C ALA A 146 -23.25 1.82 -11.74
N PRO A 147 -24.38 1.38 -12.32
CA PRO A 147 -24.46 1.24 -13.76
C PRO A 147 -24.25 2.63 -14.35
N SER A 148 -23.34 2.71 -15.33
CA SER A 148 -23.24 3.82 -16.25
C SER A 148 -24.60 3.97 -16.93
N ALA A 149 -25.48 4.73 -16.30
CA ALA A 149 -26.78 5.09 -16.83
C ALA A 149 -26.50 6.04 -17.99
N ALA A 150 -26.75 5.50 -19.18
CA ALA A 150 -26.83 6.19 -20.44
C ALA A 150 -27.35 7.63 -20.27
N ALA A 151 -26.53 8.57 -20.73
CA ALA A 151 -26.87 9.98 -20.80
C ALA A 151 -28.25 10.20 -21.46
N PRO A 152 -29.12 11.04 -20.88
CA PRO A 152 -30.35 11.44 -21.54
C PRO A 152 -30.01 12.32 -22.74
N ARG A 153 -30.35 11.85 -23.94
CA ARG A 153 -30.39 12.67 -25.16
C ARG A 153 -31.52 13.67 -25.02
N GLN A 154 -31.21 14.97 -25.06
CA GLN A 154 -31.98 16.11 -25.62
C GLN A 154 -31.26 17.43 -25.25
N PRO A 155 -31.44 18.57 -25.97
CA PRO A 155 -32.45 18.90 -26.97
C PRO A 155 -31.89 19.50 -28.29
N GLY A 156 -32.36 19.00 -29.44
CA GLY A 156 -32.14 19.63 -30.75
C GLY A 156 -33.31 20.52 -31.10
N THR A 157 -33.06 21.82 -31.14
CA THR A 157 -33.95 22.93 -31.50
C THR A 157 -34.87 22.67 -32.70
N THR A 158 -36.14 22.98 -32.51
CA THR A 158 -37.13 23.34 -33.54
C THR A 158 -36.50 24.32 -34.54
N GLN A 159 -36.28 23.89 -35.77
CA GLN A 159 -36.05 24.81 -36.89
C GLN A 159 -37.27 24.80 -37.80
N SER A 160 -38.10 25.82 -37.59
CA SER A 160 -39.13 26.29 -38.50
C SER A 160 -38.51 26.58 -39.86
N ARG A 161 -39.02 25.95 -40.93
CA ARG A 161 -38.82 26.46 -42.29
C ARG A 161 -40.08 26.29 -43.14
N VAL A 162 -40.79 27.41 -43.18
CA VAL A 162 -41.71 27.85 -44.22
C VAL A 162 -41.08 27.70 -45.62
N ARG A 163 -41.94 27.53 -46.65
CA ARG A 163 -41.71 27.48 -48.11
C ARG A 163 -41.53 26.05 -48.62
N ARG A 164 -42.33 25.54 -49.56
CA ARG A 164 -43.06 26.17 -50.66
C ARG A 164 -44.20 25.26 -51.10
#